data_AF-A0A0S7EP95-F1
#
_entry.id   AF-A0A0S7EP95-F1
#
_cell.length_a   1.000
_cell.length_b   1.000
_cell.length_c   1.000
_cell.angle_alpha   90.00
_cell.angle_beta   90.00
_cell.angle_gamma   90.00
#
_symmetry.space_group_name_H-M   'P 1'
#
loop_
_entity.id
_entity.type
_entity.pdbx_description
1 polymer ?
#
loop_
_entity_poly.entity_id
_entity_poly.type
_entity_poly.pdbx_seq_one_letter_code
_entity_poly.pdbx_strand_id
1 'polypeptide(L)'
;MKIFQAFLKSEFSDENLEFWVVCEDYKKIKSSFRMSSRAKKIFKLYIQAEAPREINIDHKTREVIRTNMKVASTVCFEEAQKIVYGLMEKDSYPRFLKSDIYRTLLDSTSAPMRM
;
A
#
# COMPACT_ATOMS: atom_id res chain seq x y z
N MET A 1 3.67 10.21 6.59
CA MET A 1 2.91 9.61 5.46
C MET A 1 2.87 10.50 4.22
N LYS A 2 2.32 11.73 4.26
CA LYS A 2 2.16 12.57 3.04
C LYS A 2 3.42 12.78 2.20
N ILE A 3 4.58 12.94 2.84
CA ILE A 3 5.86 13.18 2.13
C ILE A 3 6.39 11.89 1.49
N PHE A 4 6.32 10.76 2.19
CA PHE A 4 6.64 9.46 1.60
C PHE A 4 5.71 9.11 0.44
N GLN A 5 4.42 9.40 0.56
CA GLN A 5 3.46 9.24 -0.54
C GLN A 5 3.82 10.11 -1.76
N ALA A 6 4.23 11.37 -1.55
CA ALA A 6 4.67 12.24 -2.63
C ALA A 6 5.93 11.71 -3.33
N PHE A 7 6.88 11.16 -2.55
CA PHE A 7 8.06 10.49 -3.09
C PHE A 7 7.68 9.27 -3.94
N LEU A 8 6.83 8.38 -3.43
CA LEU A 8 6.38 7.20 -4.18
C LEU A 8 5.68 7.59 -5.49
N LYS A 9 4.87 8.65 -5.49
CA LYS A 9 4.23 9.19 -6.71
C LYS A 9 5.23 9.69 -7.73
N SER A 10 6.32 10.33 -7.28
CA SER A 10 7.37 10.84 -8.18
C SER A 10 8.12 9.72 -8.91
N GLU A 11 8.05 8.50 -8.39
CA GLU A 11 8.69 7.30 -8.94
C GLU A 11 7.68 6.25 -9.41
N PHE A 12 6.40 6.63 -9.56
CA PHE A 12 5.34 5.76 -10.05
C PHE A 12 5.19 4.43 -9.28
N SER A 13 5.33 4.49 -7.95
CA SER A 13 5.26 3.32 -7.04
C SER A 13 4.28 3.53 -5.86
N ASP A 14 3.35 4.49 -5.99
CA ASP A 14 2.40 4.85 -4.94
C ASP A 14 1.28 3.83 -4.71
N GLU A 15 1.06 2.92 -5.66
CA GLU A 15 0.11 1.81 -5.55
C GLU A 15 0.40 0.92 -4.33
N ASN A 16 1.68 0.75 -3.96
CA ASN A 16 2.10 -0.04 -2.81
C ASN A 16 1.56 0.54 -1.50
N LEU A 17 1.75 1.84 -1.29
CA LEU A 17 1.27 2.52 -0.08
C LEU A 17 -0.25 2.64 -0.09
N GLU A 18 -0.86 2.95 -1.23
CA GLU A 18 -2.32 3.02 -1.35
C GLU A 18 -2.98 1.67 -1.03
N PHE A 19 -2.46 0.57 -1.60
CA PHE A 19 -2.93 -0.78 -1.29
C PHE A 19 -2.81 -1.08 0.20
N TRP A 20 -1.65 -0.79 0.82
CA TRP A 20 -1.43 -1.05 2.24
C TRP A 20 -2.46 -0.31 3.12
N VAL A 21 -2.71 0.97 2.85
CA VAL A 21 -3.72 1.78 3.57
C VAL A 21 -5.13 1.23 3.37
N VAL A 22 -5.47 0.86 2.14
CA VAL A 22 -6.78 0.27 1.81
C VAL A 22 -7.00 -1.06 2.56
N CYS A 23 -5.95 -1.86 2.74
CA CYS A 23 -5.99 -3.09 3.54
C CYS A 23 -6.20 -2.82 5.03
N GLU A 24 -5.55 -1.80 5.61
CA GLU A 24 -5.79 -1.39 7.00
C GLU A 24 -7.23 -0.95 7.23
N ASP A 25 -7.83 -0.22 6.29
CA ASP A 25 -9.25 0.16 6.38
C ASP A 25 -10.19 -1.02 6.17
N TYR A 26 -9.83 -1.96 5.28
CA TYR A 26 -10.58 -3.18 5.05
C TYR A 26 -10.72 -4.03 6.33
N LYS A 27 -9.65 -4.16 7.13
CA LYS A 27 -9.64 -4.90 8.41
C LYS A 27 -10.64 -4.34 9.44
N LYS A 28 -11.01 -3.05 9.34
CA LYS A 28 -11.95 -2.40 10.26
C LYS A 28 -13.41 -2.69 9.92
N ILE A 29 -13.70 -3.31 8.76
CA ILE A 29 -15.06 -3.58 8.32
C ILE A 29 -15.66 -4.73 9.14
N LYS A 30 -16.78 -4.48 9.84
CA LYS A 30 -17.52 -5.51 10.61
C LYS A 30 -18.65 -6.19 9.82
N SER A 31 -19.18 -5.52 8.80
CA SER A 31 -20.29 -6.04 8.00
C SER A 31 -19.79 -7.00 6.91
N SER A 32 -20.23 -8.25 6.94
CA SER A 32 -19.86 -9.27 5.93
C SER A 32 -20.21 -8.85 4.50
N PHE A 33 -21.36 -8.21 4.29
CA PHE A 33 -21.75 -7.68 2.99
C PHE A 33 -20.77 -6.59 2.49
N ARG A 34 -20.47 -5.61 3.34
CA ARG A 34 -19.50 -4.54 2.98
C ARG A 34 -18.10 -5.10 2.78
N MET A 35 -17.70 -6.10 3.58
CA MET A 35 -16.41 -6.76 3.47
C MET A 35 -16.28 -7.47 2.12
N SER A 36 -17.25 -8.30 1.75
CA SER A 36 -17.30 -8.98 0.45
C SER A 36 -17.26 -8.00 -0.73
N SER A 37 -18.04 -6.92 -0.65
CA SER A 37 -18.05 -5.88 -1.67
C SER A 37 -16.70 -5.14 -1.78
N ARG A 38 -16.09 -4.79 -0.64
CA ARG A 38 -14.79 -4.12 -0.60
C ARG A 38 -13.67 -5.04 -1.08
N ALA A 39 -13.67 -6.31 -0.70
CA ALA A 39 -12.69 -7.30 -1.15
C ALA A 39 -12.67 -7.41 -2.68
N LYS A 40 -13.84 -7.47 -3.33
CA LYS A 40 -13.94 -7.48 -4.80
C LYS A 40 -13.35 -6.23 -5.44
N LYS A 41 -13.55 -5.04 -4.85
CA LYS A 41 -12.98 -3.78 -5.35
C LYS A 41 -11.46 -3.77 -5.21
N ILE A 42 -10.93 -4.19 -4.06
CA ILE A 42 -9.49 -4.29 -3.81
C ILE A 42 -8.84 -5.24 -4.82
N PHE A 43 -9.45 -6.40 -5.04
CA PHE A 43 -8.92 -7.39 -5.97
C PHE A 43 -8.81 -6.85 -7.40
N LYS A 44 -9.87 -6.23 -7.92
CA LYS A 44 -9.87 -5.68 -9.28
C LYS A 44 -8.91 -4.50 -9.48
N LEU A 45 -8.64 -3.76 -8.41
CA LEU A 45 -7.80 -2.56 -8.47
C LEU A 45 -6.32 -2.88 -8.31
N TYR A 46 -5.97 -3.83 -7.42
CA TYR A 46 -4.59 -4.07 -7.02
C TYR A 46 -4.08 -5.50 -7.26
N ILE A 47 -4.94 -6.51 -7.30
CA ILE A 47 -4.51 -7.93 -7.23
C ILE A 47 -4.65 -8.67 -8.58
N GLN A 48 -5.68 -8.33 -9.35
CA GLN A 48 -5.94 -8.96 -10.63
C GLN A 48 -4.77 -8.71 -11.60
N ALA A 49 -4.48 -9.69 -12.47
CA ALA A 49 -3.54 -9.47 -13.57
C ALA A 49 -3.99 -8.28 -14.40
N GLU A 50 -3.06 -7.39 -14.73
CA GLU A 50 -3.29 -6.19 -15.53
C GLU A 50 -4.26 -5.21 -14.85
N ALA A 51 -4.36 -5.28 -13.51
CA ALA A 51 -5.13 -4.32 -12.76
C ALA A 51 -4.51 -2.92 -12.91
N PRO A 52 -5.33 -1.85 -12.94
CA PRO A 52 -4.83 -0.50 -13.20
C PRO A 52 -3.84 0.02 -12.14
N ARG A 53 -3.81 -0.59 -10.95
CA ARG A 53 -2.86 -0.31 -9.87
C ARG A 53 -2.25 -1.62 -9.35
N GLU A 54 -1.97 -2.58 -10.25
CA GLU A 54 -1.46 -3.91 -9.88
C GLU A 54 -0.21 -3.83 -9.00
N ILE A 55 -0.24 -4.50 -7.83
CA ILE A 55 0.92 -4.62 -6.94
C ILE A 55 1.82 -5.79 -7.36
N ASN A 56 3.12 -5.67 -7.09
CA ASN A 56 4.09 -6.72 -7.40
C ASN A 56 4.00 -7.90 -6.41
N ILE A 57 3.20 -8.92 -6.77
CA ILE A 57 3.04 -10.18 -6.02
C ILE A 57 3.12 -11.37 -6.98
N ASP A 58 3.55 -12.53 -6.46
CA ASP A 58 3.62 -13.76 -7.25
C ASP A 58 2.24 -14.37 -7.55
N HIS A 59 2.20 -15.25 -8.55
CA HIS A 59 0.97 -15.94 -8.95
C HIS A 59 0.34 -16.73 -7.79
N LYS A 60 1.18 -17.36 -6.96
CA LYS A 60 0.71 -18.16 -5.81
C LYS A 60 -0.07 -17.30 -4.81
N THR A 61 0.46 -16.14 -4.43
CA THR A 61 -0.19 -15.19 -3.53
C THR A 61 -1.52 -14.72 -4.11
N ARG A 62 -1.55 -14.43 -5.41
CA ARG A 62 -2.78 -14.03 -6.12
C ARG A 62 -3.88 -15.10 -6.04
N GLU A 63 -3.54 -16.37 -6.25
CA GLU A 63 -4.50 -17.48 -6.13
C GLU A 63 -5.03 -17.68 -4.71
N VAL A 64 -4.16 -17.53 -3.71
CA VAL A 64 -4.55 -17.60 -2.30
C VAL A 64 -5.56 -16.50 -1.97
N ILE A 65 -5.32 -15.27 -2.41
CA ILE A 65 -6.27 -14.16 -2.21
C ILE A 65 -7.59 -14.45 -2.93
N ARG A 66 -7.55 -14.92 -4.18
CA ARG A 66 -8.76 -15.29 -4.94
C ARG A 66 -9.60 -16.34 -4.19
N THR A 67 -8.94 -17.29 -3.54
CA THR A 67 -9.61 -18.32 -2.73
C THR A 67 -10.19 -17.74 -1.44
N ASN A 68 -9.43 -16.93 -0.71
CA ASN A 68 -9.87 -16.28 0.53
C ASN A 68 -11.10 -15.38 0.31
N MET A 69 -11.21 -14.76 -0.88
CA MET A 69 -12.36 -13.93 -1.21
C MET A 69 -13.69 -14.66 -1.33
N LYS A 70 -13.69 -16.00 -1.47
CA LYS A 70 -14.93 -16.80 -1.45
C LYS A 70 -15.65 -16.67 -0.11
N VAL A 71 -14.88 -16.56 0.98
CA VAL A 71 -15.37 -16.29 2.34
C VAL A 71 -14.55 -15.13 2.89
N ALA A 72 -14.90 -13.91 2.45
CA ALA A 72 -14.15 -12.72 2.79
C ALA A 72 -14.02 -12.55 4.31
N SER A 73 -12.78 -12.43 4.79
CA SER A 73 -12.42 -12.22 6.18
C SER A 73 -11.42 -11.06 6.29
N THR A 74 -11.09 -10.63 7.51
CA THR A 74 -10.11 -9.56 7.76
C THR A 74 -8.69 -9.93 7.31
N VAL A 75 -8.38 -11.23 7.20
CA VAL A 75 -7.05 -11.74 6.81
C VAL A 75 -6.90 -11.96 5.30
N CYS A 76 -7.94 -11.64 4.50
CA CYS A 76 -7.98 -11.93 3.06
C CYS A 76 -6.76 -11.42 2.27
N PHE A 77 -6.19 -10.28 2.69
CA PHE A 77 -5.08 -9.60 2.03
C PHE A 77 -3.79 -9.56 2.86
N GLU A 78 -3.74 -10.28 3.99
CA GLU A 78 -2.64 -10.15 4.95
C GLU A 78 -1.26 -10.48 4.34
N GLU A 79 -1.20 -11.54 3.53
CA GLU A 79 0.06 -11.96 2.89
C GLU A 79 0.55 -10.94 1.86
N ALA A 80 -0.33 -10.47 0.98
CA ALA A 80 0.03 -9.40 0.03
C ALA A 80 0.44 -8.13 0.76
N GLN A 81 -0.20 -7.80 1.88
CA GLN A 81 0.15 -6.61 2.65
C GLN A 81 1.55 -6.72 3.28
N LYS A 82 1.96 -7.91 3.72
CA LYS A 82 3.33 -8.18 4.21
C LYS A 82 4.35 -8.04 3.08
N ILE A 83 4.06 -8.59 1.91
CA ILE A 83 4.94 -8.49 0.73
C ILE A 83 5.13 -7.03 0.32
N VAL A 84 4.04 -6.27 0.20
CA VAL A 84 4.07 -4.85 -0.19
C VAL A 84 4.79 -3.99 0.85
N TYR A 85 4.60 -4.26 2.14
CA TYR A 85 5.37 -3.59 3.19
C TYR A 85 6.87 -3.87 3.03
N GLY A 86 7.25 -5.13 2.85
CA GLY A 86 8.65 -5.52 2.65
C GLY A 86 9.27 -4.92 1.39
N LEU A 87 8.49 -4.75 0.32
CA LEU A 87 8.94 -4.08 -0.91
C LEU A 87 9.27 -2.61 -0.63
N MET A 88 8.34 -1.88 0.00
CA MET A 88 8.57 -0.48 0.35
C MET A 88 9.74 -0.32 1.33
N GLU A 89 9.85 -1.20 2.33
CA GLU A 89 10.91 -1.17 3.33
C GLU A 89 12.31 -1.42 2.74
N LYS A 90 12.43 -2.35 1.77
CA LYS A 90 13.72 -2.74 1.19
C LYS A 90 14.15 -1.86 0.02
N ASP A 91 13.21 -1.27 -0.70
CA ASP A 91 13.51 -0.51 -1.93
C ASP A 91 13.17 0.98 -1.78
N SER A 92 11.88 1.32 -1.70
CA SER A 92 11.44 2.71 -1.73
C SER A 92 11.92 3.52 -0.52
N TYR A 93 11.95 2.93 0.68
CA TYR A 93 12.25 3.64 1.92
C TYR A 93 13.73 4.08 2.02
N PRO A 94 14.73 3.23 1.71
CA PRO A 94 16.13 3.68 1.64
C PRO A 94 16.37 4.78 0.61
N ARG A 95 15.66 4.75 -0.53
CA ARG A 95 15.73 5.80 -1.57
C ARG A 95 15.06 7.09 -1.10
N PHE A 96 13.92 6.97 -0.43
CA PHE A 96 13.24 8.11 0.20
C PHE A 96 14.15 8.87 1.16
N LEU A 97 14.86 8.18 2.05
CA LEU A 97 15.78 8.80 3.02
C LEU A 97 16.96 9.54 2.36
N LYS A 98 17.29 9.20 1.11
CA LYS A 98 18.35 9.85 0.32
C LYS A 98 17.81 10.93 -0.62
N SER A 99 16.49 11.03 -0.78
CA SER A 99 15.84 11.94 -1.72
C SER A 99 15.91 13.40 -1.28
N ASP A 100 15.91 14.32 -2.25
CA ASP A 100 15.89 15.75 -1.97
C ASP A 100 14.58 16.20 -1.31
N ILE A 101 13.48 15.47 -1.54
CA ILE A 101 12.21 15.66 -0.84
C ILE A 101 12.39 15.47 0.67
N TYR A 102 13.12 14.43 1.09
CA TYR A 102 13.39 14.19 2.51
C TYR A 102 14.38 15.21 3.09
N ARG A 103 15.41 15.60 2.33
CA ARG A 103 16.37 16.65 2.75
C ARG A 103 15.68 17.99 2.98
N THR A 104 14.83 18.41 2.05
CA THR A 104 14.05 19.66 2.16
C THR A 104 13.17 19.66 3.41
N LEU A 105 12.61 18.51 3.79
CA LEU A 105 11.85 18.37 5.03
C LEU A 105 12.73 18.63 6.26
N LEU A 106 13.94 18.07 6.32
CA LEU A 106 14.87 18.27 7.43
C LEU A 106 15.28 19.75 7.55
N ASP A 107 15.54 20.41 6.42
CA ASP A 107 15.93 21.82 6.37
C ASP A 107 14.78 22.74 6.82
N SER A 108 13.53 22.42 6.42
CA SER A 108 12.34 23.17 6.87
C SER A 108 12.01 22.97 8.35
N THR A 109 12.43 21.86 8.96
CA THR A 109 12.19 21.55 10.38
C THR A 109 13.31 22.10 11.28
N SER A 110 14.48 22.41 10.71
CA SER A 110 15.65 22.94 11.43
C SER A 110 15.77 24.47 11.37
N ALA A 111 14.86 25.17 10.70
CA ALA A 111 14.76 26.63 10.78
C ALA A 111 14.17 27.05 12.15
N PRO A 112 14.93 27.74 13.03
CA PRO A 112 14.32 28.39 14.18
C PRO A 112 13.39 29.49 13.66
N MET A 113 12.19 29.60 14.24
CA MET A 113 11.36 30.80 14.15
C MET A 113 12.26 32.00 14.44
N ARG A 114 12.58 32.81 13.42
CA ARG A 114 13.21 34.11 13.63
C ARG A 114 12.17 35.01 14.30
N MET A 115 12.32 35.20 15.61
CA MET A 115 11.73 36.32 16.36
C MET A 115 12.37 37.62 15.92
#